data_AF-C5J5D8-F1
#
_entry.id   AF-C5J5D8-F1
#
_cell.length_a   1.000
_cell.length_b   1.000
_cell.length_c   1.000
_cell.angle_alpha   90.00
_cell.angle_beta   90.00
_cell.angle_gamma   90.00
#
_symmetry.space_group_name_H-M   'P 1'
#
loop_
_entity.id
_entity.type
_entity.pdbx_description
1 polymer ?
#
loop_
_entity_poly.entity_id
_entity_poly.type
_entity_poly.pdbx_seq_one_letter_code
_entity_poly.pdbx_strand_id
1 'polypeptide(L)'
;TTDPVRMYMSEMGTVELLTREGEIRIAKRIEEGLDAVRTALSNYPLTYTFMLNQYEQVKAGQGRLVDIIVGFIDPNAPDEIAAPVNPKLAAAAAPAEPEAEEEEEGGDSEDEEALETGPDPEEAARRFASIQKLHQQVVKSLEEKGLDDPKTQKLRKKVAQEFMELKLSPKMFDALIVQMREHVAEVRNLEKSVMMLCVRDAGMPRRDFITTFPKNE
;
A
#
# COMPACT_ATOMS: atom_id res chain seq x y z
N THR A 1 -5.49 20.19 -39.61
CA THR A 1 -6.31 20.99 -38.67
C THR A 1 -5.48 21.21 -37.42
N THR A 2 -5.37 22.44 -36.91
CA THR A 2 -4.50 22.84 -35.77
C THR A 2 -5.29 23.22 -34.52
N ASP A 3 -6.60 22.99 -34.50
CA ASP A 3 -7.42 23.21 -33.32
C ASP A 3 -7.17 22.09 -32.29
N PRO A 4 -6.60 22.41 -31.10
CA PRO A 4 -6.26 21.42 -30.07
C PRO A 4 -7.49 20.71 -29.50
N VAL A 5 -8.66 21.36 -29.46
CA VAL A 5 -9.89 20.73 -28.96
C VAL A 5 -10.35 19.64 -29.92
N ARG A 6 -10.30 19.93 -31.22
CA ARG A 6 -10.65 18.97 -32.26
C ARG A 6 -9.66 17.82 -32.34
N MET A 7 -8.37 18.07 -32.09
CA MET A 7 -7.37 17.00 -31.93
C MET A 7 -7.71 16.08 -30.75
N TYR A 8 -7.96 16.65 -29.56
CA TYR A 8 -8.32 15.89 -28.37
C TYR A 8 -9.59 15.04 -28.56
N MET A 9 -10.66 15.63 -29.10
CA MET A 9 -11.90 14.90 -29.37
C MET A 9 -11.72 13.78 -30.40
N SER A 10 -10.88 14.01 -31.41
CA SER A 10 -10.54 12.98 -32.39
C SER A 10 -9.74 11.84 -31.76
N GLU A 11 -8.79 12.13 -30.86
CA GLU A 11 -8.00 11.12 -30.14
C GLU A 11 -8.86 10.32 -29.15
N MET A 12 -9.69 11.00 -28.34
CA MET A 12 -10.62 10.32 -27.43
C MET A 12 -11.63 9.44 -28.18
N GLY A 13 -12.11 9.89 -29.34
CA GLY A 13 -13.07 9.15 -30.16
C GLY A 13 -12.52 7.86 -30.78
N THR A 14 -11.20 7.63 -30.71
CA THR A 14 -10.58 6.35 -31.10
C THR A 14 -10.65 5.28 -30.01
N VAL A 15 -10.97 5.66 -28.78
CA VAL A 15 -11.06 4.73 -27.65
C VAL A 15 -12.49 4.21 -27.53
N GLU A 16 -12.64 2.89 -27.65
CA GLU A 16 -13.94 2.23 -27.51
C GLU A 16 -14.48 2.32 -26.07
N LEU A 17 -15.80 2.42 -25.94
CA LEU A 17 -16.46 2.39 -24.63
C LEU A 17 -16.29 1.01 -23.96
N LEU A 18 -16.14 1.02 -22.64
CA LEU A 18 -16.01 -0.20 -21.86
C LEU A 18 -17.34 -0.97 -21.79
N THR A 19 -17.25 -2.29 -21.96
CA THR A 19 -18.35 -3.19 -21.61
C THR A 19 -18.29 -3.52 -20.11
N ARG A 20 -19.41 -3.96 -19.51
CA ARG A 20 -19.44 -4.41 -18.11
C ARG A 20 -18.37 -5.46 -17.79
N GLU A 21 -18.12 -6.39 -18.71
CA GLU A 21 -17.05 -7.38 -18.57
C GLU A 21 -15.65 -6.77 -18.65
N GLY A 22 -15.47 -5.74 -19.48
CA GLY A 22 -14.25 -4.95 -19.57
C GLY A 22 -13.94 -4.20 -18.28
N GLU A 23 -14.96 -3.58 -17.67
CA GLU A 23 -14.84 -2.90 -16.37
C GLU A 23 -14.40 -3.88 -15.27
N ILE A 24 -15.04 -5.05 -15.18
CA ILE A 24 -14.70 -6.09 -14.20
C ILE A 24 -13.26 -6.57 -14.42
N ARG A 25 -12.82 -6.76 -15.67
CA ARG A 25 -11.46 -7.19 -15.99
C ARG A 25 -10.42 -6.15 -15.55
N ILE A 26 -10.71 -4.87 -15.76
CA ILE A 26 -9.83 -3.78 -15.33
C ILE A 26 -9.75 -3.72 -13.80
N ALA A 27 -10.89 -3.82 -13.11
CA ALA A 27 -10.94 -3.84 -11.65
C ALA A 27 -10.07 -4.96 -11.07
N LYS A 28 -10.24 -6.20 -11.56
CA LYS A 28 -9.41 -7.34 -11.15
C LYS A 28 -7.92 -7.09 -11.39
N ARG A 29 -7.56 -6.52 -12.54
CA ARG A 29 -6.16 -6.24 -12.87
C ARG A 29 -5.55 -5.16 -11.97
N ILE A 30 -6.36 -4.19 -11.53
CA ILE A 30 -5.93 -3.17 -10.56
C ILE A 30 -5.73 -3.82 -9.19
N GLU A 31 -6.65 -4.66 -8.73
CA GLU A 31 -6.56 -5.38 -7.45
C GLU A 31 -5.34 -6.31 -7.41
N GLU A 32 -5.13 -7.13 -8.45
CA GLU A 32 -3.95 -7.99 -8.57
C GLU A 32 -2.64 -7.19 -8.53
N GLY A 33 -2.63 -6.02 -9.18
CA GLY A 33 -1.48 -5.11 -9.15
C GLY A 33 -1.20 -4.54 -7.76
N LEU A 34 -2.25 -4.09 -7.06
CA LEU A 34 -2.14 -3.57 -5.70
C LEU A 34 -1.70 -4.65 -4.71
N ASP A 35 -2.23 -5.87 -4.84
CA ASP A 35 -1.86 -6.99 -3.98
C ASP A 35 -0.41 -7.47 -4.22
N ALA A 36 0.05 -7.44 -5.46
CA ALA A 36 1.45 -7.70 -5.80
C ALA A 36 2.40 -6.68 -5.14
N VAL A 37 2.05 -5.39 -5.16
CA VAL A 37 2.82 -4.34 -4.48
C VAL A 37 2.80 -4.55 -2.97
N ARG A 38 1.63 -4.85 -2.40
CA ARG A 38 1.48 -5.10 -0.96
C ARG A 38 2.30 -6.30 -0.50
N THR A 39 2.31 -7.37 -1.29
CA THR A 39 3.13 -8.56 -1.06
C THR A 39 4.62 -8.25 -1.18
N ALA A 40 5.03 -7.39 -2.11
CA ALA A 40 6.42 -6.96 -2.21
C ALA A 40 6.85 -6.17 -0.96
N LEU A 41 6.02 -5.23 -0.50
CA LEU A 41 6.26 -4.46 0.72
C LEU A 41 6.32 -5.35 1.96
N SER A 42 5.45 -6.35 2.07
CA SER A 42 5.43 -7.29 3.20
C SER A 42 6.68 -8.19 3.24
N ASN A 43 7.35 -8.42 2.11
CA ASN A 43 8.59 -9.19 2.12
C ASN A 43 9.84 -8.37 2.50
N TYR A 44 9.72 -7.05 2.52
CA TYR A 44 10.81 -6.13 2.77
C TYR A 44 10.94 -5.77 4.26
N PRO A 45 12.02 -6.16 4.97
CA PRO A 45 12.10 -5.99 6.42
C PRO A 45 12.05 -4.53 6.91
N LEU A 46 12.59 -3.57 6.15
CA LEU A 46 12.58 -2.17 6.60
C LEU A 46 11.20 -1.52 6.55
N THR A 47 10.25 -2.09 5.79
CA THR A 47 8.83 -1.70 5.81
C THR A 47 8.30 -1.70 7.24
N TYR A 48 8.61 -2.75 8.01
CA TYR A 48 8.14 -2.88 9.38
C TYR A 48 8.76 -1.85 10.30
N THR A 49 10.06 -1.59 10.16
CA THR A 49 10.76 -0.57 10.95
C THR A 49 10.14 0.81 10.73
N PHE A 50 9.89 1.19 9.47
CA PHE A 50 9.28 2.48 9.15
C PHE A 50 7.86 2.60 9.73
N MET A 51 7.03 1.57 9.51
CA MET A 51 5.66 1.54 10.00
C MET A 51 5.60 1.60 11.54
N LEU A 52 6.45 0.83 12.23
CA LEU A 52 6.54 0.83 13.70
C LEU A 52 7.03 2.17 14.25
N ASN A 53 7.97 2.82 13.57
CA ASN A 53 8.42 4.17 13.94
C ASN A 53 7.28 5.19 13.82
N GLN A 54 6.48 5.10 12.75
CA GLN A 54 5.31 5.97 12.59
C GLN A 54 4.25 5.69 13.67
N TYR A 55 4.05 4.43 14.05
CA TYR A 55 3.16 4.05 15.13
C TYR A 55 3.62 4.59 16.49
N GLU A 56 4.93 4.63 16.74
CA GLU A 56 5.47 5.23 17.96
C GLU A 56 5.22 6.75 18.02
N GLN A 57 5.24 7.45 16.89
CA GLN A 57 4.84 8.87 16.83
C GLN A 57 3.36 9.06 17.17
N VAL A 58 2.49 8.15 16.72
CA VAL A 58 1.06 8.17 17.10
C VAL A 58 0.90 7.96 18.60
N LYS A 59 1.63 7.01 19.19
CA LYS A 59 1.65 6.81 20.66
C LYS A 59 2.16 8.03 21.43
N ALA A 60 3.09 8.78 20.86
CA ALA A 60 3.58 10.04 21.42
C ALA A 60 2.62 11.23 21.24
N GLY A 61 1.44 11.02 20.64
CA GLY A 61 0.45 12.07 20.37
C GLY A 61 0.81 12.98 19.20
N GLN A 62 1.81 12.62 18.37
CA GLN A 62 2.30 13.42 17.24
C GLN A 62 1.66 13.02 15.90
N GLY A 63 0.61 12.20 15.91
CA GLY A 63 -0.10 11.76 14.72
C GLY A 63 -1.36 10.99 15.08
N ARG A 64 -2.16 10.64 14.07
CA ARG A 64 -3.40 9.88 14.26
C ARG A 64 -3.26 8.45 13.74
N LEU A 65 -3.96 7.51 14.36
CA LEU A 65 -3.92 6.10 13.93
C LEU A 65 -4.44 5.92 12.49
N VAL A 66 -5.43 6.73 12.10
CA VAL A 66 -5.99 6.76 10.73
C VAL A 66 -4.98 7.15 9.66
N ASP A 67 -3.89 7.85 10.02
CA ASP A 67 -2.81 8.15 9.10
C ASP A 67 -1.99 6.89 8.76
N ILE A 68 -2.06 5.83 9.57
CA ILE A 68 -1.30 4.58 9.39
C ILE A 68 -2.21 3.47 8.86
N ILE A 69 -3.32 3.21 9.55
CA ILE A 69 -4.27 2.13 9.24
C ILE A 69 -5.69 2.67 9.20
N VAL A 70 -6.49 2.14 8.27
CA VAL A 70 -7.92 2.46 8.14
C VAL A 70 -8.77 1.33 8.74
N GLY A 71 -8.20 0.15 8.96
CA GLY A 71 -8.90 -1.00 9.50
C GLY A 71 -8.07 -2.27 9.51
N PHE A 72 -8.74 -3.39 9.75
CA PHE A 72 -8.16 -4.72 9.69
C PHE A 72 -8.90 -5.56 8.66
N ILE A 73 -8.15 -6.43 7.99
CA ILE A 73 -8.68 -7.41 7.05
C ILE A 73 -8.77 -8.72 7.82
N ASP A 74 -9.96 -9.32 7.87
CA ASP A 74 -10.12 -10.68 8.35
C ASP A 74 -9.77 -11.65 7.21
N PRO A 75 -8.68 -12.42 7.30
CA PRO A 75 -8.30 -13.39 6.28
C PRO A 75 -9.31 -14.54 6.10
N ASN A 76 -10.31 -14.66 6.99
CA ASN A 76 -11.41 -15.64 6.87
C ASN A 76 -12.73 -15.04 6.36
N ALA A 77 -12.80 -13.73 6.14
CA ALA A 77 -13.99 -13.12 5.56
C ALA A 77 -14.11 -13.53 4.08
N PRO A 78 -15.32 -13.83 3.58
CA PRO A 78 -15.51 -14.06 2.15
C PRO A 78 -15.09 -12.82 1.36
N ASP A 79 -14.38 -13.01 0.25
CA ASP A 79 -14.08 -11.96 -0.74
C ASP A 79 -15.39 -11.51 -1.41
N GLU A 80 -16.20 -10.75 -0.68
CA GLU A 80 -17.34 -10.07 -1.25
C GLU A 80 -16.81 -8.88 -2.05
N ILE A 81 -16.71 -9.06 -3.37
CA ILE A 81 -16.66 -7.94 -4.30
C ILE A 81 -17.92 -7.13 -4.03
N ALA A 82 -17.78 -6.01 -3.31
CA ALA A 82 -18.88 -5.06 -3.14
C ALA A 82 -19.42 -4.78 -4.54
N ALA A 83 -20.66 -5.22 -4.81
CA ALA A 83 -21.28 -5.01 -6.10
C ALA A 83 -21.18 -3.52 -6.43
N PRO A 84 -20.77 -3.13 -7.65
CA PRO A 84 -20.65 -1.72 -7.99
C PRO A 84 -22.00 -1.06 -7.72
N VAL A 85 -22.01 -0.16 -6.74
CA VAL A 85 -23.21 0.55 -6.34
C VAL A 85 -23.57 1.44 -7.50
N ASN A 86 -24.51 1.00 -8.33
CA ASN A 86 -25.00 1.81 -9.43
C ASN A 86 -25.81 2.94 -8.79
N PRO A 87 -25.38 4.22 -8.86
CA PRO A 87 -26.02 5.31 -8.10
C PRO A 87 -27.51 5.45 -8.42
N LYS A 88 -27.91 5.03 -9.63
CA LYS A 88 -29.31 5.03 -10.10
C LYS A 88 -30.19 3.93 -9.48
N LEU A 89 -29.61 2.84 -8.98
CA LEU A 89 -30.36 1.75 -8.34
C LEU A 89 -30.48 1.93 -6.82
N ALA A 90 -29.53 2.64 -6.19
CA ALA A 90 -29.60 2.97 -4.77
C ALA A 90 -30.74 3.96 -4.43
N ALA A 91 -31.04 4.89 -5.35
CA ALA A 91 -32.16 5.82 -5.20
C ALA A 91 -33.55 5.17 -5.34
N ALA A 92 -33.64 3.96 -5.90
CA ALA A 92 -34.89 3.24 -6.12
C ALA A 92 -35.28 2.26 -4.98
N ALA A 93 -34.40 2.11 -3.97
CA ALA A 93 -34.60 1.18 -2.85
C ALA A 93 -34.86 1.89 -1.50
N ALA A 94 -35.02 3.22 -1.49
CA ALA A 94 -35.52 3.92 -0.32
C ALA A 94 -37.04 3.71 -0.21
N PRO A 95 -37.59 3.27 0.94
CA PRO A 95 -39.03 3.22 1.14
C PRO A 95 -39.59 4.65 1.05
N ALA A 96 -40.60 4.84 0.21
CA ALA A 96 -41.38 6.06 0.17
C ALA A 96 -42.24 6.15 1.45
N GLU A 97 -41.93 7.12 2.30
CA GLU A 97 -42.87 7.64 3.31
C GLU A 97 -43.14 9.14 3.02
N PRO A 98 -44.35 9.61 3.33
CA PRO A 98 -45.01 10.67 2.55
C PRO A 98 -44.57 12.09 2.95
N GLU A 99 -44.62 12.96 1.95
CA GLU A 99 -44.42 14.41 2.03
C GLU A 99 -45.38 15.06 3.04
N ALA A 100 -44.83 15.86 3.95
CA ALA A 100 -45.55 16.89 4.69
C ALA A 100 -44.66 18.16 4.71
N GLU A 101 -45.34 19.29 4.59
CA GLU A 101 -44.91 20.57 4.04
C GLU A 101 -43.90 21.36 4.91
N GLU A 102 -43.20 22.28 4.24
CA GLU A 102 -42.19 23.22 4.73
C GLU A 102 -42.69 24.15 5.85
N GLU A 103 -41.83 24.49 6.82
CA GLU A 103 -41.64 25.86 7.33
C GLU A 103 -40.19 26.05 7.85
N GLU A 104 -39.57 27.19 7.48
CA GLU A 104 -38.27 27.68 7.95
C GLU A 104 -38.29 28.08 9.43
N GLU A 105 -37.19 27.86 10.18
CA GLU A 105 -36.38 28.94 10.77
C GLU A 105 -35.17 28.37 11.54
N GLY A 106 -34.09 29.16 11.57
CA GLY A 106 -32.73 28.76 11.90
C GLY A 106 -32.42 28.42 13.36
N GLY A 107 -31.30 27.71 13.50
CA GLY A 107 -30.64 27.42 14.76
C GLY A 107 -29.27 26.82 14.49
N ASP A 108 -28.24 27.64 14.57
CA ASP A 108 -26.83 27.27 14.64
C ASP A 108 -26.63 26.30 15.83
N SER A 109 -26.17 25.08 15.56
CA SER A 109 -25.55 24.21 16.55
C SER A 109 -24.50 23.34 15.88
N GLU A 110 -23.27 23.80 15.99
CA GLU A 110 -22.03 23.03 15.97
C GLU A 110 -22.21 21.66 16.64
N ASP A 111 -22.09 20.59 15.85
CA ASP A 111 -21.37 19.35 16.16
C ASP A 111 -21.75 18.28 15.11
N GLU A 112 -21.25 18.47 13.88
CA GLU A 112 -20.78 17.31 13.12
C GLU A 112 -19.45 16.87 13.74
N GLU A 113 -19.50 16.31 14.96
CA GLU A 113 -18.51 15.31 15.36
C GLU A 113 -18.65 14.19 14.33
N ALA A 114 -17.87 14.30 13.26
CA ALA A 114 -17.59 13.22 12.34
C ALA A 114 -17.15 12.06 13.22
N LEU A 115 -18.08 11.15 13.53
CA LEU A 115 -17.88 9.95 14.32
C LEU A 115 -16.55 9.35 13.87
N GLU A 116 -15.52 9.54 14.69
CA GLU A 116 -14.17 9.01 14.50
C GLU A 116 -14.26 7.49 14.63
N THR A 117 -14.83 6.86 13.60
CA THR A 117 -14.79 5.42 13.35
C THR A 117 -13.40 5.08 12.82
N GLY A 118 -12.38 5.47 13.59
CA GLY A 118 -11.04 4.97 13.43
C GLY A 118 -10.96 3.50 13.88
N PRO A 119 -9.96 2.75 13.41
CA PRO A 119 -9.73 1.38 13.88
C PRO A 119 -9.56 1.36 15.40
N ASP A 120 -10.08 0.32 16.06
CA ASP A 120 -9.98 0.14 17.52
C ASP A 120 -8.51 0.28 17.98
N PRO A 121 -8.19 1.32 18.78
CA PRO A 121 -6.84 1.56 19.26
C PRO A 121 -6.26 0.39 20.06
N GLU A 122 -7.08 -0.37 20.81
CA GLU A 122 -6.62 -1.51 21.60
C GLU A 122 -6.26 -2.70 20.72
N GLU A 123 -7.08 -2.99 19.70
CA GLU A 123 -6.74 -4.00 18.69
C GLU A 123 -5.49 -3.61 17.90
N ALA A 124 -5.38 -2.34 17.49
CA ALA A 124 -4.20 -1.83 16.81
C ALA A 124 -2.93 -2.03 17.65
N ALA A 125 -2.98 -1.66 18.93
CA ALA A 125 -1.85 -1.84 19.85
C ALA A 125 -1.43 -3.30 19.98
N ARG A 126 -2.39 -4.24 20.07
CA ARG A 126 -2.10 -5.68 20.12
C ARG A 126 -1.41 -6.17 18.84
N ARG A 127 -1.93 -5.78 17.67
CA ARG A 127 -1.36 -6.18 16.37
C ARG A 127 0.02 -5.58 16.15
N PHE A 128 0.23 -4.28 16.41
CA PHE A 128 1.54 -3.64 16.29
C PHE A 128 2.57 -4.24 17.26
N ALA A 129 2.18 -4.58 18.49
CA ALA A 129 3.05 -5.26 19.43
C ALA A 129 3.46 -6.67 18.96
N SER A 130 2.53 -7.41 18.35
CA SER A 130 2.82 -8.72 17.74
C SER A 130 3.81 -8.60 16.59
N ILE A 131 3.55 -7.68 15.65
CA ILE A 131 4.43 -7.39 14.51
C ILE A 131 5.81 -6.95 14.99
N GLN A 132 5.89 -6.07 15.99
CA GLN A 132 7.17 -5.62 16.57
C GLN A 132 7.98 -6.80 17.12
N LYS A 133 7.35 -7.69 17.88
CA LYS A 133 8.01 -8.86 18.46
C LYS A 133 8.50 -9.83 17.37
N LEU A 134 7.67 -10.12 16.37
CA LEU A 134 8.06 -10.99 15.26
C LEU A 134 9.17 -10.37 14.41
N HIS A 135 9.08 -9.07 14.11
CA HIS A 135 10.11 -8.35 13.37
C HIS A 135 11.46 -8.41 14.09
N GLN A 136 11.49 -8.19 15.41
CA GLN A 136 12.72 -8.34 16.20
C GLN A 136 13.29 -9.77 16.14
N GLN A 137 12.43 -10.80 16.11
CA GLN A 137 12.87 -12.18 15.93
C GLN A 137 13.42 -12.44 14.52
N VAL A 138 12.82 -11.84 13.49
CA VAL A 138 13.29 -11.91 12.11
C VAL A 138 14.66 -11.27 11.98
N VAL A 139 14.85 -10.05 12.49
CA VAL A 139 16.15 -9.34 12.44
C VAL A 139 17.24 -10.16 13.13
N LYS A 140 17.01 -10.66 14.35
CA LYS A 140 17.97 -11.52 15.06
C LYS A 140 18.30 -12.80 14.28
N SER A 141 17.28 -13.45 13.71
CA SER A 141 17.48 -14.69 12.94
C SER A 141 18.24 -14.42 11.64
N LEU A 142 18.03 -13.26 11.00
CA LEU A 142 18.78 -12.83 9.82
C LEU A 142 20.26 -12.60 10.15
N GLU A 143 20.55 -11.94 11.27
CA GLU A 143 21.92 -11.68 11.72
C GLU A 143 22.67 -12.97 12.10
N GLU A 144 22.02 -13.90 12.82
CA GLU A 144 22.66 -15.12 13.31
C GLU A 144 22.79 -16.23 12.27
N LYS A 145 21.80 -16.36 11.36
CA LYS A 145 21.66 -17.55 10.49
C LYS A 145 21.58 -17.23 9.00
N GLY A 146 21.41 -15.96 8.65
CA GLY A 146 21.22 -15.54 7.27
C GLY A 146 19.80 -15.76 6.73
N LEU A 147 19.65 -15.39 5.46
CA LEU A 147 18.38 -15.35 4.73
C LEU A 147 17.81 -16.74 4.40
N ASP A 148 18.70 -17.68 4.07
CA ASP A 148 18.34 -19.00 3.54
C ASP A 148 17.96 -20.01 4.61
N ASP A 149 18.14 -19.67 5.89
CA ASP A 149 17.78 -20.58 6.99
C ASP A 149 16.26 -20.81 7.04
N PRO A 150 15.78 -22.08 7.11
CA PRO A 150 14.37 -22.40 7.14
C PRO A 150 13.59 -21.76 8.29
N LYS A 151 14.24 -21.48 9.44
CA LYS A 151 13.60 -20.80 10.57
C LYS A 151 13.42 -19.32 10.25
N THR A 152 14.44 -18.67 9.69
CA THR A 152 14.35 -17.27 9.24
C THR A 152 13.22 -17.10 8.23
N GLN A 153 13.13 -17.99 7.22
CA GLN A 153 12.06 -17.93 6.23
C GLN A 153 10.66 -18.12 6.83
N LYS A 154 10.50 -19.02 7.81
CA LYS A 154 9.23 -19.22 8.52
C LYS A 154 8.82 -17.97 9.30
N LEU A 155 9.76 -17.33 10.02
CA LEU A 155 9.49 -16.11 10.76
C LEU A 155 9.11 -14.96 9.83
N ARG A 156 9.80 -14.81 8.69
CA ARG A 156 9.48 -13.81 7.66
C ARG A 156 8.07 -13.99 7.10
N LYS A 157 7.70 -15.23 6.75
CA LYS A 157 6.34 -15.53 6.28
C LYS A 157 5.28 -15.18 7.33
N LYS A 158 5.56 -15.44 8.60
CA LYS A 158 4.62 -15.13 9.69
C LYS A 158 4.41 -13.63 9.87
N VAL A 159 5.48 -12.83 9.91
CA VAL A 159 5.33 -11.37 10.03
C VAL A 159 4.69 -10.76 8.77
N ALA A 160 4.96 -11.32 7.59
CA ALA A 160 4.30 -10.91 6.35
C ALA A 160 2.80 -11.18 6.40
N GLN A 161 2.37 -12.33 6.93
CA GLN A 161 0.94 -12.64 7.12
C GLN A 161 0.26 -11.62 8.05
N GLU A 162 0.84 -11.33 9.22
CA GLU A 162 0.26 -10.34 10.15
C GLU A 162 0.18 -8.93 9.53
N PHE A 163 1.16 -8.56 8.68
CA PHE A 163 1.10 -7.31 7.92
C PHE A 163 0.00 -7.30 6.85
N MET A 164 -0.26 -8.44 6.19
CA MET A 164 -1.35 -8.57 5.21
C MET A 164 -2.75 -8.52 5.85
N GLU A 165 -2.86 -8.56 7.18
CA GLU A 165 -4.12 -8.31 7.88
C GLU A 165 -4.34 -6.81 8.17
N LEU A 166 -3.34 -5.95 7.99
CA LEU A 166 -3.48 -4.51 8.20
C LEU A 166 -4.00 -3.81 6.95
N LYS A 167 -5.15 -3.15 7.03
CA LYS A 167 -5.62 -2.25 5.98
C LYS A 167 -4.93 -0.89 6.12
N LEU A 168 -3.81 -0.72 5.42
CA LEU A 168 -3.03 0.51 5.45
C LEU A 168 -3.82 1.69 4.90
N SER A 169 -3.55 2.88 5.43
CA SER A 169 -4.01 4.13 4.81
C SER A 169 -3.30 4.34 3.47
N PRO A 170 -3.93 5.00 2.48
CA PRO A 170 -3.27 5.36 1.23
C PRO A 170 -1.97 6.14 1.46
N LYS A 171 -1.98 7.06 2.43
CA LYS A 171 -0.81 7.86 2.82
C LYS A 171 0.35 7.01 3.31
N MET A 172 0.09 6.02 4.18
CA MET A 172 1.12 5.10 4.67
C MET A 172 1.61 4.18 3.55
N PHE A 173 0.71 3.68 2.71
CA PHE A 173 1.06 2.82 1.58
C PHE A 173 2.01 3.52 0.61
N ASP A 174 1.71 4.76 0.24
CA ASP A 174 2.56 5.57 -0.64
C ASP A 174 3.91 5.87 0.01
N ALA A 175 3.94 6.20 1.30
CA ALA A 175 5.18 6.45 2.04
C ALA A 175 6.13 5.23 2.02
N LEU A 176 5.58 4.03 2.22
CA LEU A 176 6.34 2.78 2.14
C LEU A 176 6.88 2.52 0.72
N ILE A 177 6.10 2.81 -0.32
CA ILE A 177 6.54 2.69 -1.71
C ILE A 177 7.70 3.64 -2.00
N VAL A 178 7.60 4.90 -1.56
CA VAL A 178 8.65 5.91 -1.75
C VAL A 178 9.94 5.46 -1.06
N GLN A 179 9.86 5.05 0.21
CA GLN A 179 11.03 4.55 0.95
C GLN A 179 11.69 3.36 0.24
N MET A 180 10.91 2.39 -0.24
CA MET A 180 11.45 1.25 -0.97
C MET A 180 12.17 1.69 -2.26
N ARG A 181 11.59 2.64 -3.00
CA ARG A 181 12.20 3.19 -4.23
C ARG A 181 13.50 3.93 -3.93
N GLU A 182 13.57 4.66 -2.83
CA GLU A 182 14.78 5.36 -2.39
C GLU A 182 15.91 4.38 -2.08
N HIS A 183 15.62 3.30 -1.34
CA HIS A 183 16.62 2.26 -1.07
C HIS A 183 17.08 1.54 -2.34
N VAL A 184 16.18 1.24 -3.29
CA VAL A 184 16.59 0.67 -4.59
C VAL A 184 17.46 1.65 -5.39
N ALA A 185 17.14 2.94 -5.34
CA ALA A 185 17.96 3.96 -6.00
C ALA A 185 19.35 4.08 -5.36
N GLU A 186 19.43 3.98 -4.04
CA GLU A 186 20.68 3.96 -3.28
C GLU A 186 21.57 2.78 -3.68
N VAL A 187 21.01 1.56 -3.70
CA VAL A 187 21.73 0.35 -4.16
C VAL A 187 22.26 0.53 -5.58
N ARG A 188 21.42 0.99 -6.52
CA ARG A 188 21.85 1.25 -7.91
C ARG A 188 22.96 2.30 -8.01
N ASN A 189 22.95 3.31 -7.15
CA ASN A 189 24.00 4.31 -7.11
C ASN A 189 25.33 3.73 -6.60
N LEU A 190 25.27 2.83 -5.60
CA LEU A 190 26.44 2.09 -5.13
C LEU A 190 26.97 1.14 -6.22
N GLU A 191 26.10 0.33 -6.84
CA GLU A 191 26.46 -0.53 -7.98
C GLU A 191 27.16 0.25 -9.10
N LYS A 192 26.59 1.41 -9.47
CA LYS A 192 27.16 2.30 -10.49
C LYS A 192 28.52 2.83 -10.07
N SER A 193 28.69 3.19 -8.79
CA SER A 193 29.95 3.70 -8.26
C SER A 193 31.04 2.61 -8.29
N VAL A 194 30.70 1.39 -7.88
CA VAL A 194 31.59 0.23 -7.96
C VAL A 194 31.95 -0.07 -9.41
N MET A 195 30.98 -0.08 -10.33
CA MET A 195 31.24 -0.26 -11.76
C MET A 195 32.20 0.79 -12.31
N MET A 196 32.04 2.06 -11.94
CA MET A 196 32.92 3.14 -12.38
C MET A 196 34.36 2.93 -11.87
N LEU A 197 34.53 2.60 -10.59
CA LEU A 197 35.87 2.33 -10.03
C LEU A 197 36.55 1.14 -10.72
N CYS A 198 35.85 0.03 -10.91
CA CYS A 198 36.42 -1.17 -11.53
C CYS A 198 36.71 -0.97 -13.03
N VAL A 199 35.74 -0.44 -13.78
CA VAL A 199 35.82 -0.39 -15.25
C VAL A 199 36.62 0.82 -15.73
N ARG A 200 36.31 2.01 -15.20
CA ARG A 200 36.96 3.26 -15.65
C ARG A 200 38.31 3.46 -15.00
N ASP A 201 38.40 3.32 -13.68
CA ASP A 201 39.58 3.73 -12.93
C ASP A 201 40.63 2.61 -12.83
N ALA A 202 40.20 1.35 -12.63
CA ALA A 202 41.08 0.18 -12.60
C ALA A 202 41.24 -0.53 -13.97
N GLY A 203 40.50 -0.11 -15.00
CA GLY A 203 40.64 -0.62 -16.36
C GLY A 203 40.08 -2.03 -16.61
N MET A 204 39.21 -2.55 -15.73
CA MET A 204 38.54 -3.83 -15.93
C MET A 204 37.62 -3.77 -17.17
N PRO A 205 37.64 -4.76 -18.07
CA PRO A 205 36.66 -4.83 -19.15
C PRO A 205 35.22 -4.90 -18.61
N ARG A 206 34.33 -4.04 -19.10
CA ARG A 206 32.92 -3.99 -18.67
C ARG A 206 32.20 -5.35 -18.76
N ARG A 207 32.54 -6.16 -19.76
CA ARG A 207 31.96 -7.50 -19.93
C ARG A 207 32.30 -8.43 -18.76
N ASP A 208 33.50 -8.32 -18.23
CA ASP A 208 33.96 -9.17 -17.14
C ASP A 208 33.32 -8.72 -15.82
N PHE A 209 33.16 -7.40 -15.63
CA PHE A 209 32.40 -6.85 -14.50
C PHE A 209 30.95 -7.37 -14.48
N ILE A 210 30.23 -7.27 -15.61
CA ILE A 210 28.82 -7.70 -15.69
C ILE A 210 28.64 -9.20 -15.43
N THR A 211 29.61 -10.03 -15.79
CA THR A 211 29.51 -11.50 -15.59
C THR A 211 29.90 -11.96 -14.18
N THR A 212 30.77 -11.21 -13.50
CA THR A 212 31.33 -11.61 -12.20
C THR A 212 30.69 -10.91 -11.01
N PHE A 213 30.23 -9.66 -11.18
CA PHE A 213 29.70 -8.84 -10.09
C PHE A 213 28.37 -9.35 -9.51
N PRO A 214 27.33 -9.70 -10.31
CA PRO A 214 26.02 -10.10 -9.75
C PRO A 214 26.04 -11.39 -8.90
N LYS A 215 27.13 -12.16 -8.94
CA LYS A 215 27.30 -13.39 -8.15
C LYS A 215 27.94 -13.15 -6.78
N ASN A 216 28.54 -11.98 -6.59
CA ASN A 216 29.31 -11.61 -5.40
C ASN A 216 28.83 -10.27 -4.80
N GLU A 217 27.65 -9.81 -5.22
CA GLU A 217 26.99 -8.61 -4.73
C GLU A 217 26.33 -8.84 -3.36
#